data_AF-A0A1G3QEF8-F1
#
_entry.id   AF-A0A1G3QEF8-F1
#
_cell.length_a   1.000
_cell.length_b   1.000
_cell.length_c   1.000
_cell.angle_alpha   90.00
_cell.angle_beta   90.00
_cell.angle_gamma   90.00
#
_symmetry.space_group_name_H-M   'P 1'
#
loop_
_entity.id
_entity.type
_entity.pdbx_description
1 polymer ?
#
loop_
_entity_poly.entity_id
_entity_poly.type
_entity_poly.pdbx_seq_one_letter_code
_entity_poly.pdbx_strand_id
1 'polypeptide(L)' 'MNLKTIITIILVVLMTILAMQNIHSVAVKVFFWEMTFPLIILIVISLVIGFIAGYIATSIMKLVKTKGDDT' A
#
# COMPACT_ATOMS: atom_id res chain seq x y z
N MET A 1 -1.08 -13.41 32.20
CA MET A 1 -0.88 -12.80 30.85
C MET A 1 0.63 -12.71 30.62
N ASN A 2 1.14 -13.26 29.52
CA ASN A 2 2.58 -13.27 29.27
C ASN A 2 3.05 -11.88 28.81
N LEU A 3 4.29 -11.52 29.13
CA LEU A 3 4.87 -10.20 28.83
C LEU A 3 4.83 -9.89 27.33
N LYS A 4 5.00 -10.92 26.48
CA LYS A 4 4.81 -10.84 25.02
C LYS A 4 3.40 -10.38 24.65
N THR A 5 2.37 -10.97 25.26
CA THR A 5 0.96 -10.62 25.01
C THR A 5 0.66 -9.18 25.42
N ILE A 6 1.21 -8.72 26.55
CA ILE A 6 1.08 -7.34 27.02
C ILE A 6 1.68 -6.38 25.99
N ILE A 7 2.92 -6.63 25.55
CA ILE A 7 3.60 -5.81 24.55
C ILE A 7 2.82 -5.79 23.23
N THR A 8 2.34 -6.95 22.76
CA THR A 8 1.56 -7.03 21.52
C THR A 8 0.28 -6.22 21.62
N ILE A 9 -0.46 -6.30 22.73
CA ILE A 9 -1.69 -5.49 22.93
C ILE A 9 -1.35 -4.00 22.92
N ILE A 10 -0.30 -3.58 23.63
CA ILE A 10 0.14 -2.18 23.64
C ILE A 10 0.46 -1.70 22.23
N LEU A 11 1.21 -2.49 21.46
CA LEU A 11 1.57 -2.15 20.07
C LEU A 11 0.34 -2.04 19.18
N VAL A 12 -0.61 -2.96 19.28
CA VAL A 12 -1.86 -2.93 18.49
C VAL A 12 -2.69 -1.68 18.83
N VAL A 13 -2.82 -1.35 20.11
CA VAL A 13 -3.54 -0.16 20.56
C VAL A 13 -2.87 1.11 20.06
N LEU A 14 -1.53 1.23 20.20
CA LEU A 14 -0.79 2.39 19.70
C LEU A 14 -0.88 2.51 18.17
N MET A 15 -0.75 1.42 17.43
CA MET A 15 -0.92 1.42 15.98
C MET A 15 -2.32 1.86 15.57
N THR A 16 -3.35 1.41 16.28
CA THR A 16 -4.75 1.81 16.04
C THR A 16 -4.93 3.31 16.29
N ILE A 17 -4.39 3.83 17.39
CA ILE A 17 -4.44 5.26 17.72
C ILE A 17 -3.71 6.09 16.66
N LEU A 18 -2.51 5.68 16.26
CA LEU A 18 -1.75 6.36 15.22
C LEU A 18 -2.50 6.31 13.89
N ALA A 19 -3.08 5.17 13.50
CA ALA A 19 -3.89 5.06 12.30
C ALA A 19 -5.10 6.00 12.36
N MET A 20 -5.79 6.06 13.50
CA MET A 20 -6.97 6.90 13.71
C MET A 20 -6.65 8.39 13.71
N GLN A 21 -5.51 8.78 14.30
CA GLN A 21 -4.98 10.15 14.24
C GLN A 21 -4.53 10.53 12.82
N ASN A 22 -4.00 9.57 12.05
CA ASN A 22 -3.62 9.78 10.66
C ASN A 22 -4.81 9.63 9.68
N ILE A 23 -6.06 9.59 10.16
CA ILE A 23 -7.28 9.83 9.36
C ILE A 23 -7.42 11.34 9.11
N HIS A 24 -6.33 12.00 8.69
CA HIS A 24 -6.43 13.32 8.10
C HIS A 24 -6.90 13.15 6.66
N SER A 25 -8.00 13.82 6.34
CA SER A 25 -8.53 13.86 4.98
C SER A 25 -7.61 14.74 4.14
N VAL A 26 -7.04 14.17 3.08
CA VAL A 26 -6.24 14.88 2.10
C VAL A 26 -7.09 15.07 0.84
N ALA A 27 -7.10 16.30 0.31
CA ALA A 27 -7.71 16.59 -0.96
C ALA A 27 -6.84 16.00 -2.09
N VAL A 28 -7.41 15.07 -2.84
CA VAL A 28 -6.79 14.51 -4.04
C VAL A 28 -7.39 15.21 -5.24
N LYS A 29 -6.54 15.83 -6.04
CA LYS A 29 -6.92 16.48 -7.29
C LYS A 29 -6.56 15.57 -8.45
N VAL A 30 -7.57 15.03 -9.13
CA VAL A 30 -7.41 14.16 -10.30
C VAL A 30 -7.97 14.90 -11.50
N PHE A 31 -7.09 15.38 -12.38
CA PHE A 31 -7.44 16.29 -13.47
C PHE A 31 -8.20 17.52 -12.96
N PHE A 32 -9.53 17.58 -13.18
CA PHE A 32 -10.42 18.67 -12.73
C PHE A 32 -11.27 18.30 -11.51
N TRP A 33 -11.09 17.10 -10.95
CA TRP A 33 -11.91 16.56 -9.87
C TRP A 33 -11.18 16.69 -8.54
N GLU A 34 -11.85 17.22 -7.53
CA GLU A 34 -11.33 17.32 -6.17
C GLU A 34 -12.14 16.40 -5.25
N MET A 35 -11.49 15.39 -4.70
CA MET A 35 -12.10 14.43 -3.78
C MET A 35 -11.28 14.33 -2.50
N THR A 36 -11.93 14.33 -1.35
CA THR A 36 -11.26 14.21 -0.05
C THR A 36 -11.27 12.76 0.41
N PHE A 37 -10.08 12.19 0.63
CA PHE A 37 -9.92 10.83 1.15
C PHE A 37 -8.97 10.82 2.36
N PRO A 38 -9.17 9.93 3.34
CA PRO A 38 -8.16 9.65 4.34
C PRO A 38 -6.84 9.24 3.69
N LEU A 39 -5.72 9.86 4.10
CA LEU A 39 -4.37 9.59 3.56
C LEU A 39 -4.05 8.08 3.57
N ILE A 40 -4.45 7.37 4.63
CA ILE A 40 -4.19 5.93 4.78
C ILE A 40 -4.77 5.10 3.63
N ILE A 41 -5.95 5.46 3.11
CA ILE A 41 -6.57 4.76 1.98
C ILE A 41 -5.73 4.95 0.72
N LEU A 42 -5.23 6.16 0.49
CA LEU A 42 -4.37 6.47 -0.67
C LEU A 42 -3.04 5.71 -0.61
N ILE A 43 -2.43 5.62 0.57
CA ILE A 43 -1.19 4.85 0.77
C ILE A 43 -1.43 3.37 0.45
N VAL A 44 -2.51 2.78 0.96
CA VAL A 44 -2.84 1.36 0.71
C VAL A 44 -3.10 1.12 -0.78
N ILE A 45 -3.90 1.97 -1.44
CA ILE A 45 -4.17 1.86 -2.88
C ILE A 45 -2.88 1.98 -3.68
N SER A 46 -2.02 2.95 -3.37
CA SER A 46 -0.73 3.15 -4.04
C SER A 46 0.18 1.93 -3.92
N LEU A 47 0.27 1.33 -2.73
CA LEU A 47 1.03 0.10 -2.50
C LEU A 47 0.49 -1.08 -3.32
N VAL A 48 -0.83 -1.27 -3.34
CA VAL A 48 -1.46 -2.34 -4.11
C VAL A 48 -1.21 -2.15 -5.61
N ILE A 49 -1.39 -0.94 -6.13
CA ILE A 49 -1.11 -0.62 -7.54
C ILE A 49 0.36 -0.87 -7.87
N GLY A 50 1.29 -0.38 -7.04
CA GLY A 50 2.71 -0.58 -7.24
C GLY A 50 3.12 -2.06 -7.22
N PHE A 51 2.55 -2.84 -6.29
CA PHE A 51 2.79 -4.28 -6.20
C PHE A 51 2.29 -5.03 -7.45
N ILE A 52 1.05 -4.76 -7.87
CA ILE A 52 0.46 -5.36 -9.08
C ILE A 52 1.28 -4.97 -10.32
N ALA A 53 1.62 -3.69 -10.46
CA ALA A 53 2.45 -3.20 -11.56
C ALA A 53 3.82 -3.88 -11.60
N GLY A 54 4.49 -4.04 -10.45
CA GLY A 54 5.78 -4.73 -10.35
C GLY A 54 5.68 -6.22 -10.71
N TYR A 55 4.61 -6.90 -10.27
CA TYR A 55 4.35 -8.30 -10.61
C TYR A 55 4.13 -8.48 -12.11
N ILE A 56 3.31 -7.63 -12.73
CA ILE A 56 3.05 -7.63 -14.17
C ILE A 56 4.35 -7.31 -14.94
N ALA A 57 5.10 -6.29 -14.55
CA ALA A 57 6.37 -5.91 -15.19
C ALA A 57 7.38 -7.07 -15.20
N THR A 58 7.50 -7.78 -14.08
CA THR A 58 8.36 -8.97 -13.98
C THR A 58 7.92 -10.08 -14.94
N SER A 59 6.61 -10.27 -15.08
CA SER A 59 6.04 -11.27 -15.97
C SER A 59 6.32 -10.92 -17.44
N ILE A 60 6.14 -9.65 -17.83
CA ILE A 60 6.46 -9.15 -19.18
C ILE A 60 7.95 -9.30 -19.47
N MET A 61 8.83 -8.93 -18.53
CA MET A 61 10.28 -9.06 -18.70
C MET A 61 10.72 -10.51 -18.92
N LYS A 62 10.11 -11.48 -18.21
CA LYS A 62 10.39 -12.91 -18.42
C LYS A 62 9.98 -13.36 -19.83
N LEU A 63 8.80 -12.95 -20.29
CA LEU A 63 8.31 -13.29 -21.64
C LEU A 63 9.21 -12.71 -22.74
N VAL A 64 9.66 -11.47 -22.58
CA VAL A 64 10.60 -10.82 -23.53
C VAL A 64 11.94 -11.55 -23.54
N LYS A 65 12.44 -11.99 -22.39
CA LYS A 65 13.72 -12.71 -22.29
C LYS A 65 13.69 -14.08 -22.97
N THR A 66 12.63 -14.87 -22.79
CA THR A 66 12.50 -16.19 -23.44
C THR A 66 12.39 -16.07 -24.95
N LYS A 67 11.65 -15.08 -25.47
CA LYS A 67 11.47 -14.92 -26.91
C LYS A 67 12.75 -14.50 -27.66
N GLY A 68 13.73 -13.92 -26.98
CA GLY A 68 15.03 -13.54 -27.57
C GLY A 68 16.09 -14.63 -27.55
N ASP A 69 15.86 -15.75 -26.85
CA ASP A 69 16.76 -16.91 -26.78
C ASP A 69 16.42 -17.96 -27.87
N ASP A 70 15.22 -17.86 -28.47
CA ASP A 70 14.70 -18.74 -29.52
C ASP A 70 15.00 -18.24 -30.96
N THR A 71 15.74 -17.13 -31.12
CA THR A 71 16.16 -16.53 -32.42
C THR A 71 17.67 -16.40 -32.48
#